data_AF-A0ABD7HCN1-F1
#
_entry.id   AF-A0ABD7HCN1-F1
#
_cell.length_a   1.000
_cell.length_b   1.000
_cell.length_c   1.000
_cell.angle_alpha   90.00
_cell.angle_beta   90.00
_cell.angle_gamma   90.00
#
_symmetry.space_group_name_H-M   'P 1'
#
loop_
_entity.id
_entity.type
_entity.pdbx_description
1 polymer ?
#
loop_
_entity_poly.entity_id
_entity_poly.type
_entity_poly.pdbx_seq_one_letter_code
_entity_poly.pdbx_strand_id
1 'polypeptide(L)'
;SGRRAERRVHPDLAAQHAAAQPDSITAATTGGRRRKRAAPDLDATQKSLRPAAKGPKVKKVKPQKPKATKPPKVVSQRGWRHWVHALTRINLGLSPDEKYELDLHARVRRNPRGSYQIAVVGLKGGAGKTTLTAALGSTLAQVRADRILALDADPGAGNLADRVGRQSGATIADVLAEKELSHYNDIRAHTSVNAVNLEVLPAPEYSSAQRALSDADWHFIADPASRFYNLVLADCGAGFFDPLTRGVLSTVSGVVVVASVSIDGAQQASVALDWLRNNGYQDLASRACVVINHIMPGEPNVAVKDLVRHFEQQVQPGRVVVMPWDRHIAAGTEISLDLLDPIYKRKVLELAAALSDDFERAGRR
;
A
#
# COMPACT_ATOMS: atom_id res chain seq x y z
N SER A 1 -42.34 38.19 -60.00
CA SER A 1 -41.05 38.87 -60.27
C SER A 1 -39.92 37.97 -59.79
N GLY A 2 -38.95 37.63 -60.65
CA GLY A 2 -37.70 36.86 -60.40
C GLY A 2 -37.87 35.34 -60.17
N ARG A 3 -37.68 34.41 -61.14
CA ARG A 3 -36.44 33.92 -61.82
C ARG A 3 -35.32 33.56 -60.83
N ARG A 4 -35.05 32.27 -60.57
CA ARG A 4 -34.24 31.29 -61.35
C ARG A 4 -32.72 31.51 -61.17
N ALA A 5 -32.03 30.56 -60.53
CA ALA A 5 -30.64 30.19 -60.86
C ALA A 5 -30.25 28.82 -60.25
N GLU A 6 -30.04 27.86 -61.12
CA GLU A 6 -29.35 26.58 -60.91
C GLU A 6 -27.82 26.76 -60.89
N ARG A 7 -27.08 25.82 -60.28
CA ARG A 7 -25.74 25.33 -60.73
C ARG A 7 -25.39 24.05 -59.93
N ARG A 8 -25.43 22.85 -60.55
CA ARG A 8 -24.28 22.06 -61.13
C ARG A 8 -23.16 21.83 -60.10
N VAL A 9 -22.94 20.66 -59.48
CA VAL A 9 -22.55 19.29 -59.95
C VAL A 9 -21.26 19.24 -60.77
N HIS A 10 -20.18 18.66 -60.20
CA HIS A 10 -19.38 17.48 -60.64
C HIS A 10 -17.99 17.41 -59.92
N PRO A 11 -17.24 16.27 -59.95
CA PRO A 11 -16.69 15.62 -58.75
C PRO A 11 -15.19 15.25 -58.88
N ASP A 12 -14.76 14.29 -58.06
CA ASP A 12 -13.60 13.39 -58.19
C ASP A 12 -12.18 13.94 -57.99
N LEU A 13 -11.53 13.37 -56.97
CA LEU A 13 -10.11 12.99 -57.03
C LEU A 13 -9.91 11.75 -56.15
N ALA A 14 -9.90 10.61 -56.83
CA ALA A 14 -9.39 9.35 -56.32
C ALA A 14 -8.00 9.09 -56.91
N ALA A 15 -7.21 8.35 -56.12
CA ALA A 15 -6.25 7.33 -56.53
C ALA A 15 -4.73 7.64 -56.50
N GLN A 16 -4.07 6.78 -55.71
CA GLN A 16 -2.80 6.05 -55.96
C GLN A 16 -1.46 6.65 -55.50
N HIS A 17 -0.85 5.98 -54.52
CA HIS A 17 0.39 5.15 -54.61
C HIS A 17 0.87 4.84 -53.18
N ALA A 18 0.77 3.61 -52.67
CA ALA A 18 1.62 2.42 -52.90
C ALA A 18 2.86 2.37 -51.97
N ALA A 19 2.96 1.24 -51.26
CA ALA A 19 3.91 0.90 -50.21
C ALA A 19 5.27 0.41 -50.74
N ALA A 20 6.33 0.55 -49.92
CA ALA A 20 7.50 -0.33 -49.92
C ALA A 20 8.39 -0.16 -48.66
N GLN A 21 8.63 -1.28 -47.97
CA GLN A 21 9.80 -1.67 -47.18
C GLN A 21 10.08 -3.14 -47.58
N PRO A 22 11.19 -3.78 -47.18
CA PRO A 22 12.57 -3.31 -46.94
C PRO A 22 13.58 -4.17 -47.73
N ASP A 23 14.85 -3.76 -47.83
CA ASP A 23 15.92 -4.63 -48.33
C ASP A 23 17.10 -4.78 -47.36
N SER A 24 17.41 -6.04 -47.13
CA SER A 24 18.57 -6.63 -46.45
C SER A 24 19.79 -6.72 -47.37
N ILE A 25 20.99 -6.51 -46.83
CA ILE A 25 22.23 -7.01 -47.45
C ILE A 25 23.10 -7.71 -46.41
N THR A 26 23.58 -8.88 -46.78
CA THR A 26 24.30 -9.90 -46.03
C THR A 26 25.83 -9.77 -46.13
N ALA A 27 26.47 -10.09 -45.00
CA ALA A 27 27.73 -10.83 -44.81
C ALA A 27 29.03 -10.48 -45.57
N ALA A 28 30.07 -10.14 -44.80
CA ALA A 28 31.43 -10.62 -45.04
C ALA A 28 32.19 -10.85 -43.72
N THR A 29 32.75 -12.05 -43.65
CA THR A 29 33.47 -12.69 -42.54
C THR A 29 34.91 -12.20 -42.46
N THR A 30 35.43 -11.91 -41.27
CA THR A 30 36.88 -12.05 -41.02
C THR A 30 37.16 -12.32 -39.54
N GLY A 31 37.85 -13.44 -39.28
CA GLY A 31 38.17 -13.94 -37.96
C GLY A 31 39.31 -13.17 -37.28
N GLY A 32 39.29 -13.16 -35.95
CA GLY A 32 40.30 -12.48 -35.15
C GLY A 32 40.26 -12.83 -33.66
N ARG A 33 40.74 -14.04 -33.33
CA ARG A 33 41.38 -14.44 -32.05
C ARG A 33 40.72 -14.03 -30.73
N ARG A 34 39.98 -15.00 -30.16
CA ARG A 34 39.84 -15.27 -28.72
C ARG A 34 41.22 -15.23 -28.02
N ARG A 35 41.49 -14.22 -27.19
CA ARG A 35 42.58 -14.26 -26.19
C ARG A 35 42.07 -14.93 -24.92
N LYS A 36 42.50 -16.18 -24.69
CA LYS A 36 42.42 -16.87 -23.40
C LYS A 36 43.21 -16.06 -22.36
N ARG A 37 42.57 -15.59 -21.29
CA ARG A 37 43.28 -15.18 -20.07
C ARG A 37 43.76 -16.45 -19.37
N ALA A 38 45.07 -16.68 -19.42
CA ALA A 38 45.74 -17.70 -18.63
C ALA A 38 45.92 -17.20 -17.19
N ALA A 39 45.57 -18.06 -16.24
CA ALA A 39 45.96 -17.90 -14.84
C ALA A 39 47.49 -18.07 -14.72
N PRO A 40 48.19 -17.27 -13.90
CA PRO A 40 49.57 -17.57 -13.57
C PRO A 40 49.63 -18.66 -12.49
N ASP A 41 50.17 -19.79 -12.91
CA ASP A 41 50.71 -20.86 -12.07
C ASP A 41 51.95 -20.31 -11.35
N LEU A 42 51.91 -20.24 -10.02
CA LEU A 42 53.07 -19.91 -9.19
C LEU A 42 53.53 -21.19 -8.53
N ASP A 43 54.42 -21.91 -9.22
CA ASP A 43 55.10 -23.06 -8.66
C ASP A 43 56.39 -22.66 -7.94
N ALA A 44 56.49 -23.18 -6.72
CA ALA A 44 57.66 -23.53 -5.93
C ALA A 44 58.93 -22.65 -6.00
N THR A 45 59.14 -21.86 -4.95
CA THR A 45 60.44 -21.82 -4.27
C THR A 45 60.28 -22.30 -2.84
N GLN A 46 60.59 -23.59 -2.63
CA GLN A 46 60.72 -24.20 -1.31
C GLN A 46 61.94 -23.61 -0.58
N LYS A 47 61.70 -22.97 0.57
CA LYS A 47 62.72 -22.78 1.61
C LYS A 47 62.15 -23.23 2.96
N SER A 48 62.45 -24.50 3.27
CA SER A 48 62.67 -25.09 4.61
C SER A 48 62.25 -24.23 5.81
N LEU A 49 61.09 -24.55 6.39
CA LEU A 49 60.67 -24.08 7.72
C LEU A 49 60.87 -25.19 8.77
N ARG A 50 61.55 -24.82 9.85
CA ARG A 50 61.80 -25.61 11.08
C ARG A 50 60.48 -25.99 11.80
N PRO A 51 60.45 -27.08 12.59
CA PRO A 51 59.20 -27.54 13.20
C PRO A 51 58.73 -26.63 14.33
N ALA A 52 57.43 -26.30 14.29
CA ALA A 52 56.73 -25.45 15.24
C ALA A 52 56.47 -26.16 16.58
N ALA A 53 56.56 -25.39 17.66
CA ALA A 53 56.27 -25.79 19.03
C ALA A 53 54.79 -26.13 19.24
N LYS A 54 54.53 -27.08 20.15
CA LYS A 54 53.19 -27.58 20.53
C LYS A 54 52.35 -26.48 21.18
N GLY A 55 51.25 -26.10 20.53
CA GLY A 55 50.19 -25.28 21.12
C GLY A 55 49.26 -26.08 22.07
N PRO A 56 48.50 -25.43 22.96
CA PRO A 56 47.72 -26.10 24.01
C PRO A 56 46.50 -26.84 23.44
N LYS A 57 46.19 -28.01 24.01
CA LYS A 57 45.02 -28.83 23.64
C LYS A 57 43.71 -28.14 24.03
N VAL A 58 42.93 -27.69 23.05
CA VAL A 58 41.55 -27.22 23.24
C VAL A 58 40.64 -28.42 23.53
N LYS A 59 39.97 -28.42 24.69
CA LYS A 59 38.94 -29.42 25.03
C LYS A 59 37.74 -29.25 24.11
N LYS A 60 37.37 -30.33 23.38
CA LYS A 60 36.12 -30.41 22.60
C LYS A 60 34.92 -30.31 23.56
N VAL A 61 34.24 -29.17 23.55
CA VAL A 61 32.94 -28.99 24.22
C VAL A 61 31.86 -29.65 23.36
N LYS A 62 31.12 -30.61 23.93
CA LYS A 62 29.96 -31.24 23.27
C LYS A 62 28.86 -30.19 23.08
N PRO A 63 28.21 -30.09 21.91
CA PRO A 63 27.10 -29.17 21.71
C PRO A 63 25.92 -29.59 22.57
N GLN A 64 25.53 -28.74 23.53
CA GLN A 64 24.29 -28.90 24.28
C GLN A 64 23.12 -28.49 23.39
N LYS A 65 22.14 -29.38 23.23
CA LYS A 65 20.86 -29.04 22.59
C LYS A 65 20.16 -27.96 23.41
N PRO A 66 19.67 -26.86 22.79
CA PRO A 66 18.89 -25.86 23.52
C PRO A 66 17.63 -26.52 24.07
N LYS A 67 17.40 -26.40 25.39
CA LYS A 67 16.13 -26.79 26.01
C LYS A 67 15.05 -25.88 25.44
N ALA A 68 14.07 -26.47 24.75
CA ALA A 68 12.85 -25.77 24.35
C ALA A 68 12.09 -25.34 25.61
N THR A 69 12.29 -24.09 26.03
CA THR A 69 11.45 -23.45 27.03
C THR A 69 10.08 -23.23 26.41
N LYS A 70 9.06 -23.91 26.94
CA LYS A 70 7.66 -23.67 26.54
C LYS A 70 7.38 -22.17 26.66
N PRO A 71 6.74 -21.53 25.66
CA PRO A 71 6.43 -20.11 25.77
C PRO A 71 5.58 -19.87 27.02
N PRO A 72 5.82 -18.77 27.76
CA PRO A 72 5.03 -18.45 28.95
C PRO A 72 3.54 -18.38 28.57
N LYS A 73 2.70 -19.02 29.37
CA LYS A 73 1.25 -19.07 29.13
C LYS A 73 0.69 -17.65 29.22
N VAL A 74 0.18 -17.12 28.10
CA VAL A 74 -0.40 -15.78 28.01
C VAL A 74 -1.59 -15.67 28.98
N VAL A 75 -1.64 -14.58 29.74
CA VAL A 75 -2.67 -14.31 30.76
C VAL A 75 -3.63 -13.25 30.21
N SER A 76 -4.93 -13.43 30.45
CA SER A 76 -5.96 -12.43 30.11
C SER A 76 -5.71 -11.10 30.83
N GLN A 77 -5.79 -9.98 30.10
CA GLN A 77 -5.59 -8.63 30.63
C GLN A 77 -6.90 -7.86 30.84
N ARG A 78 -8.05 -8.43 30.44
CA ARG A 78 -9.36 -7.76 30.53
C ARG A 78 -10.43 -8.60 31.23
N GLY A 79 -11.36 -7.90 31.89
CA GLY A 79 -12.60 -8.47 32.45
C GLY A 79 -12.44 -9.32 33.72
N TRP A 80 -13.50 -10.04 34.10
CA TRP A 80 -13.57 -10.83 35.34
C TRP A 80 -12.55 -11.98 35.39
N ARG A 81 -12.08 -12.45 34.23
CA ARG A 81 -11.05 -13.50 34.14
C ARG A 81 -9.68 -13.01 34.57
N HIS A 82 -9.35 -11.75 34.26
CA HIS A 82 -8.17 -11.09 34.81
C HIS A 82 -8.26 -11.00 36.33
N TRP A 83 -9.43 -10.63 36.86
CA TRP A 83 -9.70 -10.59 38.30
C TRP A 83 -9.59 -11.97 38.96
N VAL A 84 -10.13 -13.02 38.36
CA VAL A 84 -10.00 -14.39 38.88
C VAL A 84 -8.55 -14.84 38.86
N HIS A 85 -7.79 -14.57 37.79
CA HIS A 85 -6.36 -14.87 37.78
C HIS A 85 -5.60 -14.08 38.86
N ALA A 86 -5.92 -12.80 39.04
CA ALA A 86 -5.32 -11.95 40.08
C ALA A 86 -5.61 -12.48 41.50
N LEU A 87 -6.83 -12.98 41.74
CA LEU A 87 -7.26 -13.45 43.06
C LEU A 87 -6.86 -14.91 43.36
N THR A 88 -6.89 -15.78 42.35
CA THR A 88 -6.80 -17.25 42.54
C THR A 88 -5.55 -17.86 41.92
N ARG A 89 -4.77 -17.11 41.14
CA ARG A 89 -3.66 -17.59 40.28
C ARG A 89 -4.08 -18.69 39.27
N ILE A 90 -5.37 -18.90 39.06
CA ILE A 90 -5.90 -19.81 38.04
C ILE A 90 -5.94 -19.05 36.71
N ASN A 91 -5.12 -19.46 35.74
CA ASN A 91 -5.13 -18.88 34.39
C ASN A 91 -6.23 -19.54 33.55
N LEU A 92 -7.37 -18.86 33.44
CA LEU A 92 -8.50 -19.26 32.58
C LEU A 92 -8.19 -19.10 31.08
N GLY A 93 -6.99 -18.61 30.74
CA GLY A 93 -6.58 -18.30 29.38
C GLY A 93 -7.24 -17.05 28.84
N LEU A 94 -6.85 -16.68 27.62
CA LEU A 94 -7.38 -15.53 26.89
C LEU A 94 -8.87 -15.73 26.59
N SER A 95 -9.64 -14.64 26.70
CA SER A 95 -11.02 -14.61 26.23
C SER A 95 -11.12 -14.81 24.70
N PRO A 96 -12.26 -15.27 24.16
CA PRO A 96 -12.45 -15.37 22.72
C PRO A 96 -12.14 -14.05 21.99
N ASP A 97 -12.51 -12.94 22.62
CA ASP A 97 -12.26 -11.60 22.13
C ASP A 97 -10.77 -11.24 22.10
N GLU A 98 -10.04 -11.53 23.19
CA GLU A 98 -8.59 -11.33 23.24
C GLU A 98 -7.85 -12.24 22.25
N LYS A 99 -8.32 -13.47 22.03
CA LYS A 99 -7.76 -14.38 21.02
C LYS A 99 -7.98 -13.82 19.61
N TYR A 100 -9.16 -13.28 19.34
CA TYR A 100 -9.47 -12.67 18.07
C TYR A 100 -8.60 -11.44 17.82
N GLU A 101 -8.46 -10.55 18.80
CA GLU A 101 -7.57 -9.39 18.70
C GLU A 101 -6.12 -9.82 18.46
N LEU A 102 -5.60 -10.81 19.20
CA LEU A 102 -4.25 -11.35 18.99
C LEU A 102 -4.06 -11.97 17.59
N ASP A 103 -5.08 -12.64 17.04
CA ASP A 103 -5.05 -13.15 15.66
C ASP A 103 -4.96 -12.01 14.65
N LEU A 104 -5.75 -10.93 14.82
CA LEU A 104 -5.66 -9.75 13.97
C LEU A 104 -4.26 -9.14 14.01
N HIS A 105 -3.68 -8.95 15.20
CA HIS A 105 -2.31 -8.46 15.35
C HIS A 105 -1.28 -9.39 14.68
N ALA A 106 -1.45 -10.71 14.79
CA ALA A 106 -0.56 -11.67 14.15
C ALA A 106 -0.64 -11.60 12.61
N ARG A 107 -1.84 -11.45 12.06
CA ARG A 107 -2.07 -11.25 10.61
C ARG A 107 -1.43 -9.95 10.12
N VAL A 108 -1.65 -8.85 10.85
CA VAL A 108 -1.07 -7.54 10.51
C VAL A 108 0.45 -7.54 10.54
N ARG A 109 1.09 -8.36 11.39
CA ARG A 109 2.54 -8.47 11.52
C ARG A 109 3.22 -9.38 10.48
N ARG A 110 2.48 -10.02 9.58
CA ARG A 110 3.10 -10.86 8.53
C ARG A 110 4.03 -10.02 7.67
N ASN A 111 5.20 -10.54 7.30
CA ASN A 111 6.13 -9.77 6.46
C ASN A 111 5.75 -9.88 4.98
N PRO A 112 5.60 -8.76 4.25
CA PRO A 112 5.42 -8.80 2.82
C PRO A 112 6.69 -9.25 2.10
N ARG A 113 6.52 -9.92 0.95
CA ARG A 113 7.64 -10.33 0.07
C ARG A 113 8.08 -9.15 -0.82
N GLY A 114 8.53 -8.07 -0.19
CA GLY A 114 8.80 -6.77 -0.82
C GLY A 114 7.89 -5.67 -0.24
N SER A 115 7.93 -4.45 -0.81
CA SER A 115 7.01 -3.40 -0.38
C SER A 115 5.59 -3.70 -0.86
N TYR A 116 4.62 -3.65 0.05
CA TYR A 116 3.21 -3.82 -0.28
C TYR A 116 2.52 -2.45 -0.35
N GLN A 117 2.14 -2.06 -1.56
CA GLN A 117 1.49 -0.79 -1.81
C GLN A 117 -0.04 -0.95 -1.82
N ILE A 118 -0.77 -0.02 -1.18
CA ILE A 118 -2.23 -0.08 -1.01
C ILE A 118 -2.84 1.23 -1.46
N ALA A 119 -3.76 1.19 -2.42
CA ALA A 119 -4.54 2.36 -2.82
C ALA A 119 -5.82 2.47 -2.00
N VAL A 120 -6.14 3.65 -1.49
CA VAL A 120 -7.44 3.97 -0.91
C VAL A 120 -8.21 4.83 -1.90
N VAL A 121 -9.26 4.28 -2.48
CA VAL A 121 -9.98 4.86 -3.62
C VAL A 121 -11.46 5.02 -3.35
N GLY A 122 -12.12 5.87 -4.14
CA GLY A 122 -13.57 6.03 -4.14
C GLY A 122 -14.02 7.04 -5.18
N LEU A 123 -15.25 6.87 -5.70
CA LEU A 123 -15.77 7.72 -6.79
C LEU A 123 -16.35 9.05 -6.31
N LYS A 124 -16.53 9.24 -5.00
CA LYS A 124 -17.11 10.48 -4.44
C LYS A 124 -16.16 11.12 -3.43
N GLY A 125 -16.14 12.46 -3.42
CA GLY A 125 -15.60 13.25 -2.31
C GLY A 125 -16.41 13.02 -1.03
N GLY A 126 -15.75 13.13 0.14
CA GLY A 126 -16.44 13.06 1.43
C GLY A 126 -16.80 11.65 1.94
N ALA A 127 -16.45 10.58 1.22
CA ALA A 127 -16.65 9.20 1.70
C ALA A 127 -15.72 8.82 2.89
N GLY A 128 -14.73 9.65 3.22
CA GLY A 128 -13.79 9.43 4.32
C GLY A 128 -12.49 8.71 3.93
N LYS A 129 -12.09 8.74 2.64
CA LYS A 129 -10.85 8.12 2.14
C LYS A 129 -9.61 8.56 2.93
N THR A 130 -9.33 9.86 2.95
CA THR A 130 -8.16 10.44 3.63
C THR A 130 -8.11 10.12 5.12
N THR A 131 -9.24 10.25 5.80
CA THR A 131 -9.37 9.89 7.21
C THR A 131 -9.09 8.40 7.43
N LEU A 132 -9.65 7.53 6.58
CA LEU A 132 -9.40 6.10 6.64
C LEU A 132 -7.93 5.77 6.35
N THR A 133 -7.31 6.43 5.37
CA THR A 133 -5.89 6.25 5.03
C THR A 133 -5.00 6.57 6.23
N ALA A 134 -5.25 7.71 6.90
CA ALA A 134 -4.53 8.10 8.11
C ALA A 134 -4.75 7.09 9.27
N ALA A 135 -5.99 6.66 9.52
CA ALA A 135 -6.30 5.69 10.58
C ALA A 135 -5.69 4.30 10.30
N LEU A 136 -5.79 3.82 9.05
CA LEU A 136 -5.22 2.56 8.59
C LEU A 136 -3.70 2.58 8.67
N GLY A 137 -3.05 3.62 8.14
CA GLY A 137 -1.60 3.79 8.20
C GLY A 137 -1.08 3.83 9.63
N SER A 138 -1.76 4.57 10.50
CA SER A 138 -1.40 4.67 11.92
C SER A 138 -1.54 3.33 12.64
N THR A 139 -2.61 2.59 12.34
CA THR A 139 -2.85 1.25 12.91
C THR A 139 -1.78 0.26 12.44
N LEU A 140 -1.47 0.24 11.14
CA LEU A 140 -0.40 -0.60 10.59
C LEU A 140 0.94 -0.24 11.25
N ALA A 141 1.25 1.05 11.43
CA ALA A 141 2.52 1.52 11.97
C ALA A 141 2.66 1.12 13.45
N GLN A 142 1.60 1.33 14.24
CA GLN A 142 1.54 0.95 15.65
C GLN A 142 1.70 -0.57 15.85
N VAL A 143 1.03 -1.38 15.03
CA VAL A 143 1.02 -2.84 15.22
C VAL A 143 2.31 -3.50 14.73
N ARG A 144 2.85 -3.03 13.60
CA ARG A 144 4.04 -3.61 12.96
C ARG A 144 5.35 -3.07 13.51
N ALA A 145 5.37 -1.83 14.02
CA ALA A 145 6.60 -1.08 14.30
C ALA A 145 7.55 -1.00 13.08
N ASP A 146 6.95 -0.95 11.89
CA ASP A 146 7.63 -0.87 10.59
C ASP A 146 7.61 0.56 10.05
N ARG A 147 8.46 0.81 9.05
CA ARG A 147 8.37 2.03 8.23
C ARG A 147 7.17 1.94 7.29
N ILE A 148 6.23 2.85 7.49
CA ILE A 148 5.02 2.98 6.67
C ILE A 148 4.96 4.40 6.16
N LEU A 149 4.81 4.52 4.83
CA LEU A 149 4.62 5.79 4.15
C LEU A 149 3.18 5.90 3.68
N ALA A 150 2.53 7.03 3.90
CA ALA A 150 1.31 7.39 3.21
C ALA A 150 1.59 8.58 2.29
N LEU A 151 1.32 8.39 1.01
CA LEU A 151 1.43 9.39 -0.04
C LEU A 151 0.04 9.95 -0.31
N ASP A 152 -0.09 11.26 -0.25
CA ASP A 152 -1.30 11.94 -0.66
C ASP A 152 -1.33 12.03 -2.19
N ALA A 153 -2.17 11.22 -2.81
CA ALA A 153 -2.32 11.08 -4.26
C ALA A 153 -3.67 11.67 -4.71
N ASP A 154 -4.06 12.81 -4.13
CA ASP A 154 -5.22 13.58 -4.55
C ASP A 154 -4.80 14.79 -5.42
N PRO A 155 -5.15 14.82 -6.72
CA PRO A 155 -4.87 15.96 -7.58
C PRO A 155 -5.66 17.23 -7.18
N GLY A 156 -6.70 17.10 -6.35
CA GLY A 156 -7.55 18.19 -5.88
C GLY A 156 -7.06 18.91 -4.62
N ALA A 157 -5.78 18.73 -4.24
CA ALA A 157 -5.18 19.16 -2.97
C ALA A 157 -5.74 18.40 -1.75
N GLY A 158 -5.17 17.23 -1.49
CA GLY A 158 -5.50 16.42 -0.33
C GLY A 158 -5.08 17.07 1.00
N ASN A 159 -5.70 16.59 2.07
CA ASN A 159 -5.50 17.08 3.44
C ASN A 159 -4.93 16.00 4.37
N LEU A 160 -4.23 15.01 3.81
CA LEU A 160 -3.74 13.85 4.56
C LEU A 160 -2.78 14.26 5.68
N ALA A 161 -1.86 15.18 5.42
CA ALA A 161 -0.93 15.68 6.45
C ALA A 161 -1.66 16.35 7.61
N ASP A 162 -2.77 17.05 7.36
CA ASP A 162 -3.54 17.72 8.40
C ASP A 162 -4.26 16.71 9.31
N ARG A 163 -4.56 15.51 8.78
CA ARG A 163 -5.10 14.38 9.55
C ARG A 163 -4.06 13.65 10.39
N VAL A 164 -2.78 13.78 10.08
CA VAL A 164 -1.69 13.04 10.73
C VAL A 164 -0.83 13.95 11.63
N GLY A 165 -1.00 15.26 11.54
CA GLY A 165 -0.23 16.25 12.27
C GLY A 165 0.93 16.74 11.42
N ARG A 166 0.75 17.92 10.81
CA ARG A 166 1.73 18.52 9.91
C ARG A 166 2.91 19.06 10.72
N GLN A 167 4.11 18.52 10.45
CA GLN A 167 5.36 18.93 11.11
C GLN A 167 6.29 19.68 10.15
N SER A 168 6.12 19.46 8.85
CA SER A 168 6.89 20.08 7.77
C SER A 168 5.95 20.71 6.75
N GLY A 169 6.40 21.79 6.11
CA GLY A 169 5.75 22.37 4.93
C GLY A 169 6.10 21.65 3.63
N ALA A 170 7.03 20.69 3.66
CA ALA A 170 7.46 19.93 2.49
C ALA A 170 6.34 19.04 1.94
N THR A 171 6.37 18.84 0.64
CA THR A 171 5.34 18.16 -0.16
C THR A 171 5.98 17.24 -1.19
N ILE A 172 5.14 16.49 -1.91
CA ILE A 172 5.53 15.73 -3.10
C ILE A 172 6.30 16.62 -4.09
N ALA A 173 5.95 17.90 -4.24
CA ALA A 173 6.65 18.80 -5.17
C ALA A 173 8.13 19.01 -4.79
N ASP A 174 8.45 19.04 -3.50
CA ASP A 174 9.82 19.19 -3.02
C ASP A 174 10.64 17.92 -3.27
N VAL A 175 10.02 16.74 -3.10
CA VAL A 175 10.64 15.45 -3.46
C VAL A 175 10.89 15.34 -4.96
N LEU A 176 9.97 15.83 -5.80
CA LEU A 176 10.12 15.86 -7.26
C LEU A 176 11.19 16.86 -7.74
N ALA A 177 11.60 17.81 -6.90
CA ALA A 177 12.69 18.74 -7.21
C ALA A 177 14.07 18.11 -6.96
N GLU A 178 14.14 16.98 -6.24
CA GLU A 178 15.38 16.24 -6.05
C GLU A 178 15.86 15.59 -7.35
N LYS A 179 17.19 15.51 -7.52
CA LYS A 179 17.78 14.90 -8.72
C LYS A 179 17.63 13.38 -8.74
N GLU A 180 17.74 12.75 -7.56
CA GLU A 180 17.68 11.31 -7.39
C GLU A 180 17.26 10.97 -5.95
N LEU A 181 16.52 9.89 -5.78
CA LEU A 181 16.09 9.36 -4.48
C LEU A 181 16.79 8.01 -4.22
N SER A 182 18.07 8.06 -3.86
CA SER A 182 18.89 6.84 -3.70
C SER A 182 18.87 6.27 -2.29
N HIS A 183 18.46 7.07 -1.29
CA HIS A 183 18.45 6.73 0.13
C HIS A 183 17.09 7.02 0.76
N TYR A 184 16.80 6.30 1.85
CA TYR A 184 15.60 6.54 2.66
C TYR A 184 15.49 7.98 3.17
N ASN A 185 16.61 8.60 3.55
CA ASN A 185 16.61 9.97 4.07
C ASN A 185 16.19 11.00 3.02
N ASP A 186 16.35 10.69 1.73
CA ASP A 186 15.96 11.58 0.63
C ASP A 186 14.43 11.74 0.56
N ILE A 187 13.67 10.75 1.03
CA ILE A 187 12.20 10.85 1.17
C ILE A 187 11.84 11.35 2.57
N ARG A 188 12.43 10.75 3.62
CA ARG A 188 12.11 11.03 5.02
C ARG A 188 12.30 12.49 5.41
N ALA A 189 13.24 13.21 4.77
CA ALA A 189 13.44 14.64 5.02
C ALA A 189 12.20 15.50 4.70
N HIS A 190 11.33 15.02 3.80
CA HIS A 190 10.15 15.73 3.31
C HIS A 190 8.83 15.25 3.93
N THR A 191 8.85 14.23 4.80
CA THR A 191 7.64 13.67 5.42
C THR A 191 7.30 14.32 6.76
N SER A 192 6.01 14.44 7.07
CA SER A 192 5.51 14.62 8.45
C SER A 192 5.30 13.27 9.13
N VAL A 193 5.46 13.17 10.45
CA VAL A 193 5.37 11.90 11.20
C VAL A 193 4.48 12.03 12.42
N ASN A 194 3.52 11.12 12.59
CA ASN A 194 2.69 11.12 13.80
C ASN A 194 3.31 10.38 14.99
N ALA A 195 2.59 10.39 16.11
CA ALA A 195 2.98 9.76 17.36
C ALA A 195 3.24 8.24 17.28
N VAL A 196 2.78 7.56 16.22
CA VAL A 196 2.96 6.11 16.02
C VAL A 196 3.88 5.77 14.83
N ASN A 197 4.67 6.74 14.38
CA ASN A 197 5.65 6.61 13.29
C ASN A 197 5.04 6.32 11.89
N LEU A 198 3.80 6.71 11.64
CA LEU A 198 3.32 6.83 10.26
C LEU A 198 3.97 8.07 9.63
N GLU A 199 4.70 7.86 8.52
CA GLU A 199 5.24 8.94 7.71
C GLU A 199 4.24 9.33 6.63
N VAL A 200 4.07 10.63 6.40
CA VAL A 200 3.16 11.18 5.40
C VAL A 200 3.90 12.15 4.51
N LEU A 201 3.77 11.96 3.20
CA LEU A 201 4.20 12.92 2.19
C LEU A 201 2.95 13.56 1.55
N PRO A 202 2.63 14.83 1.87
CA PRO A 202 1.44 15.48 1.36
C PRO A 202 1.59 15.91 -0.10
N ALA A 203 0.47 16.02 -0.80
CA ALA A 203 0.39 16.65 -2.10
C ALA A 203 0.63 18.16 -1.95
N PRO A 204 1.15 18.83 -2.98
CA PRO A 204 1.22 20.30 -2.98
C PRO A 204 -0.19 20.88 -2.86
N GLU A 205 -0.32 21.97 -2.10
CA GLU A 205 -1.58 22.71 -2.01
C GLU A 205 -1.94 23.31 -3.38
N TYR A 206 -3.22 23.37 -3.70
CA TYR A 206 -3.70 23.84 -5.01
C TYR A 206 -3.18 25.26 -5.35
N SER A 207 -3.06 26.13 -4.34
CA SER A 207 -2.54 27.50 -4.47
C SER A 207 -1.05 27.56 -4.84
N SER A 208 -0.29 26.53 -4.47
CA SER A 208 1.16 26.43 -4.64
C SER A 208 1.58 25.50 -5.78
N ALA A 209 0.68 24.61 -6.21
CA ALA A 209 0.93 23.62 -7.24
C ALA A 209 1.13 24.28 -8.61
N GLN A 210 2.27 24.02 -9.25
CA GLN A 210 2.57 24.53 -10.60
C GLN A 210 1.81 23.78 -11.70
N ARG A 211 1.54 22.49 -11.46
CA ARG A 211 0.77 21.60 -12.33
C ARG A 211 0.18 20.47 -11.51
N ALA A 212 -0.81 19.77 -12.08
CA ALA A 212 -1.29 18.50 -11.52
C ALA A 212 -0.17 17.45 -11.52
N LEU A 213 -0.18 16.58 -10.51
CA LEU A 213 0.69 15.40 -10.45
C LEU A 213 0.30 14.41 -11.54
N SER A 214 1.30 13.76 -12.13
CA SER A 214 1.17 12.81 -13.23
C SER A 214 1.46 11.38 -12.77
N ASP A 215 1.22 10.42 -13.66
CA ASP A 215 1.62 9.02 -13.46
C ASP A 215 3.15 8.87 -13.33
N ALA A 216 3.92 9.66 -14.09
CA ALA A 216 5.38 9.68 -14.02
C ALA A 216 5.89 10.18 -12.65
N ASP A 217 5.24 11.21 -12.09
CA ASP A 217 5.58 11.71 -10.75
C ASP A 217 5.33 10.65 -9.67
N TRP A 218 4.23 9.90 -9.81
CA TRP A 218 3.95 8.78 -8.92
C TRP A 218 5.07 7.73 -8.97
N HIS A 219 5.48 7.29 -10.16
CA HIS A 219 6.54 6.29 -10.29
C HIS A 219 7.90 6.80 -9.77
N PHE A 220 8.21 8.08 -10.00
CA PHE A 220 9.43 8.71 -9.48
C PHE A 220 9.56 8.58 -7.96
N ILE A 221 8.43 8.59 -7.23
CA ILE A 221 8.41 8.48 -5.77
C ILE A 221 8.17 7.05 -5.30
N ALA A 222 7.19 6.37 -5.88
CA ALA A 222 6.75 5.04 -5.47
C ALA A 222 7.82 3.97 -5.69
N ASP A 223 8.62 4.07 -6.76
CA ASP A 223 9.66 3.10 -7.06
C ASP A 223 10.79 3.14 -6.01
N PRO A 224 11.41 4.31 -5.70
CA PRO A 224 12.33 4.43 -4.57
C PRO A 224 11.68 4.10 -3.22
N ALA A 225 10.46 4.58 -2.95
CA ALA A 225 9.77 4.30 -1.69
C ALA A 225 9.59 2.79 -1.46
N SER A 226 9.32 2.02 -2.51
CA SER A 226 9.19 0.56 -2.45
C SER A 226 10.45 -0.17 -1.97
N ARG A 227 11.62 0.50 -2.00
CA ARG A 227 12.89 -0.05 -1.51
C ARG A 227 13.14 0.26 -0.04
N PHE A 228 12.51 1.29 0.51
CA PHE A 228 12.79 1.81 1.86
C PHE A 228 11.67 1.58 2.86
N TYR A 229 10.44 1.43 2.36
CA TYR A 229 9.22 1.26 3.15
C TYR A 229 8.61 -0.12 2.90
N ASN A 230 8.29 -0.83 3.97
CA ASN A 230 7.63 -2.15 3.85
C ASN A 230 6.20 -2.01 3.34
N LEU A 231 5.54 -0.89 3.68
CA LEU A 231 4.18 -0.57 3.25
C LEU A 231 4.10 0.87 2.76
N VAL A 232 3.41 1.07 1.63
CA VAL A 232 3.08 2.39 1.10
C VAL A 232 1.57 2.48 0.92
N LEU A 233 0.93 3.51 1.47
CA LEU A 233 -0.47 3.82 1.24
C LEU A 233 -0.56 4.97 0.24
N ALA A 234 -1.47 4.87 -0.72
CA ALA A 234 -1.82 5.96 -1.62
C ALA A 234 -3.21 6.45 -1.24
N ASP A 235 -3.32 7.69 -0.75
CA ASP A 235 -4.61 8.34 -0.52
C ASP A 235 -5.08 8.96 -1.84
N CYS A 236 -5.92 8.26 -2.60
CA CYS A 236 -6.32 8.75 -3.91
C CYS A 236 -7.43 9.79 -3.82
N GLY A 237 -7.43 10.72 -4.77
CA GLY A 237 -8.55 11.64 -4.99
C GLY A 237 -9.82 10.96 -5.48
N ALA A 238 -10.78 11.78 -5.93
CA ALA A 238 -12.01 11.27 -6.52
C ALA A 238 -11.82 10.88 -7.99
N GLY A 239 -12.20 9.64 -8.33
CA GLY A 239 -12.25 9.19 -9.72
C GLY A 239 -11.02 8.41 -10.21
N PHE A 240 -11.27 7.48 -11.14
CA PHE A 240 -10.25 6.55 -11.65
C PHE A 240 -9.63 6.95 -13.00
N PHE A 241 -10.18 7.97 -13.65
CA PHE A 241 -9.71 8.42 -14.95
C PHE A 241 -8.55 9.41 -14.88
N ASP A 242 -8.27 9.93 -13.68
CA ASP A 242 -7.14 10.81 -13.46
C ASP A 242 -5.80 10.07 -13.70
N PRO A 243 -4.84 10.66 -14.43
CA PRO A 243 -3.54 10.04 -14.69
C PRO A 243 -2.78 9.62 -13.43
N LEU A 244 -2.83 10.42 -12.36
CA LEU A 244 -2.20 10.08 -11.08
C LEU A 244 -2.83 8.82 -10.50
N THR A 245 -4.16 8.74 -10.46
CA THR A 245 -4.87 7.53 -9.99
C THR A 245 -4.51 6.31 -10.84
N ARG A 246 -4.32 6.47 -12.16
CA ARG A 246 -3.87 5.38 -13.04
C ARG A 246 -2.45 4.91 -12.71
N GLY A 247 -1.53 5.84 -12.43
CA GLY A 247 -0.17 5.53 -11.97
C GLY A 247 -0.15 4.84 -10.60
N VAL A 248 -1.04 5.24 -9.68
CA VAL A 248 -1.24 4.51 -8.43
C VAL A 248 -1.71 3.08 -8.72
N LEU A 249 -2.77 2.92 -9.51
CA LEU A 249 -3.33 1.60 -9.80
C LEU A 249 -2.36 0.64 -10.52
N SER A 250 -1.40 1.15 -11.30
CA SER A 250 -0.39 0.30 -11.95
C SER A 250 0.62 -0.29 -10.96
N THR A 251 0.84 0.36 -9.82
CA THR A 251 1.87 -0.03 -8.84
C THR A 251 1.31 -0.79 -7.63
N VAL A 252 0.04 -0.54 -7.26
CA VAL A 252 -0.50 -1.08 -6.00
C VAL A 252 -0.76 -2.59 -6.00
N SER A 253 -0.50 -3.19 -4.84
CA SER A 253 -0.80 -4.59 -4.54
C SER A 253 -2.20 -4.76 -3.93
N GLY A 254 -2.69 -3.81 -3.14
CA GLY A 254 -4.03 -3.85 -2.57
C GLY A 254 -4.85 -2.62 -2.96
N VAL A 255 -6.16 -2.75 -2.91
CA VAL A 255 -7.06 -1.59 -3.05
C VAL A 255 -8.15 -1.64 -1.99
N VAL A 256 -8.42 -0.50 -1.37
CA VAL A 256 -9.54 -0.26 -0.46
C VAL A 256 -10.52 0.64 -1.17
N VAL A 257 -11.71 0.14 -1.47
CA VAL A 257 -12.80 0.91 -2.08
C VAL A 257 -13.69 1.44 -0.97
N VAL A 258 -13.70 2.75 -0.77
CA VAL A 258 -14.47 3.41 0.29
C VAL A 258 -15.78 3.94 -0.26
N ALA A 259 -16.88 3.54 0.37
CA ALA A 259 -18.23 4.05 0.13
C ALA A 259 -18.83 4.64 1.41
N SER A 260 -19.58 5.72 1.28
CA SER A 260 -20.46 6.18 2.36
C SER A 260 -21.66 5.25 2.52
N VAL A 261 -22.29 5.25 3.69
CA VAL A 261 -23.57 4.58 3.95
C VAL A 261 -24.72 5.35 3.29
N SER A 262 -24.78 5.29 1.97
CA SER A 262 -25.86 5.82 1.14
C SER A 262 -26.06 4.92 -0.07
N ILE A 263 -27.27 4.91 -0.64
CA ILE A 263 -27.59 4.13 -1.85
C ILE A 263 -26.65 4.55 -2.99
N ASP A 264 -26.46 5.85 -3.17
CA ASP A 264 -25.51 6.36 -4.17
C ASP A 264 -24.08 5.88 -3.89
N GLY A 265 -23.61 5.96 -2.63
CA GLY A 265 -22.26 5.53 -2.25
C GLY A 265 -22.02 4.04 -2.52
N ALA A 266 -23.01 3.21 -2.22
CA ALA A 266 -23.05 1.79 -2.54
C ALA A 266 -22.95 1.50 -4.04
N GLN A 267 -23.78 2.18 -4.84
CA GLN A 267 -23.76 2.04 -6.29
C GLN A 267 -22.41 2.46 -6.86
N GLN A 268 -21.84 3.55 -6.36
CA GLN A 268 -20.52 4.02 -6.75
C GLN A 268 -19.40 3.00 -6.43
N ALA A 269 -19.39 2.38 -5.25
CA ALA A 269 -18.39 1.34 -4.97
C ALA A 269 -18.56 0.10 -5.86
N SER A 270 -19.80 -0.26 -6.23
CA SER A 270 -20.03 -1.35 -7.19
C SER A 270 -19.45 -0.99 -8.57
N VAL A 271 -19.74 0.22 -9.06
CA VAL A 271 -19.17 0.74 -10.33
C VAL A 271 -17.64 0.78 -10.28
N ALA A 272 -17.04 1.16 -9.14
CA ALA A 272 -15.60 1.16 -8.96
C ALA A 272 -14.99 -0.24 -9.09
N LEU A 273 -15.59 -1.25 -8.44
CA LEU A 273 -15.12 -2.64 -8.52
C LEU A 273 -15.26 -3.20 -9.94
N ASP A 274 -16.40 -2.95 -10.60
CA ASP A 274 -16.63 -3.41 -11.96
C ASP A 274 -15.68 -2.73 -12.95
N TRP A 275 -15.43 -1.44 -12.75
CA TRP A 275 -14.45 -0.72 -13.54
C TRP A 275 -13.05 -1.34 -13.39
N LEU A 276 -12.60 -1.67 -12.18
CA LEU A 276 -11.31 -2.35 -11.98
C LEU A 276 -11.26 -3.68 -12.75
N ARG A 277 -12.32 -4.49 -12.66
CA ARG A 277 -12.43 -5.77 -13.37
C ARG A 277 -12.39 -5.62 -14.90
N ASN A 278 -13.02 -4.56 -15.42
CA ASN A 278 -13.16 -4.33 -16.85
C ASN A 278 -12.00 -3.55 -17.48
N ASN A 279 -11.10 -2.97 -16.68
CA ASN A 279 -9.99 -2.12 -17.15
C ASN A 279 -8.60 -2.74 -16.87
N GLY A 280 -8.50 -4.06 -16.83
CA GLY A 280 -7.22 -4.78 -16.69
C GLY A 280 -6.70 -4.95 -15.26
N TYR A 281 -7.47 -4.51 -14.24
CA TYR A 281 -7.10 -4.64 -12.83
C TYR A 281 -7.83 -5.81 -12.15
N GLN A 282 -8.06 -6.92 -12.86
CA GLN A 282 -8.80 -8.07 -12.32
C GLN A 282 -8.11 -8.71 -11.10
N ASP A 283 -6.79 -8.88 -11.17
CA ASP A 283 -6.02 -9.39 -10.03
C ASP A 283 -6.10 -8.45 -8.82
N LEU A 284 -6.03 -7.13 -9.05
CA LEU A 284 -6.17 -6.14 -7.99
C LEU A 284 -7.59 -6.14 -7.41
N ALA A 285 -8.63 -6.20 -8.25
CA ALA A 285 -10.02 -6.30 -7.83
C ALA A 285 -10.28 -7.56 -7.00
N SER A 286 -9.58 -8.66 -7.31
CA SER A 286 -9.67 -9.90 -6.51
C SER A 286 -9.15 -9.73 -5.08
N ARG A 287 -8.29 -8.74 -4.84
CA ARG A 287 -7.68 -8.39 -3.54
C ARG A 287 -8.31 -7.14 -2.91
N ALA A 288 -9.41 -6.64 -3.48
CA ALA A 288 -10.07 -5.45 -2.98
C ALA A 288 -10.70 -5.69 -1.60
N CYS A 289 -10.55 -4.72 -0.71
CA CYS A 289 -11.40 -4.56 0.46
C CYS A 289 -12.43 -3.47 0.20
N VAL A 290 -13.69 -3.69 0.59
CA VAL A 290 -14.75 -2.69 0.53
C VAL A 290 -14.97 -2.15 1.93
N VAL A 291 -14.93 -0.83 2.08
CA VAL A 291 -15.22 -0.15 3.33
C VAL A 291 -16.51 0.64 3.19
N ILE A 292 -17.50 0.29 4.01
CA ILE A 292 -18.76 1.00 4.14
C ILE A 292 -18.64 1.93 5.35
N ASN A 293 -18.52 3.23 5.11
CA ASN A 293 -18.17 4.22 6.11
C ASN A 293 -19.39 5.03 6.59
N HIS A 294 -19.67 4.97 7.89
CA HIS A 294 -20.69 5.78 8.55
C HIS A 294 -20.15 7.19 8.83
N ILE A 295 -20.54 8.15 7.99
CA ILE A 295 -20.13 9.56 8.13
C ILE A 295 -21.03 10.37 9.08
N MET A 296 -22.17 9.82 9.48
CA MET A 296 -23.12 10.44 10.41
C MET A 296 -23.49 9.46 11.54
N PRO A 297 -23.84 9.95 12.75
CA PRO A 297 -24.35 9.11 13.81
C PRO A 297 -25.62 8.37 13.39
N GLY A 298 -25.74 7.11 13.79
CA GLY A 298 -26.93 6.31 13.54
C GLY A 298 -26.61 4.82 13.57
N GLU A 299 -27.60 4.01 13.93
CA GLU A 299 -27.45 2.56 13.90
C GLU A 299 -27.41 2.06 12.45
N PRO A 300 -26.63 0.99 12.16
CA PRO A 300 -26.72 0.27 10.90
C PRO A 300 -28.15 -0.26 10.71
N ASN A 301 -28.89 0.34 9.78
CA ASN A 301 -30.23 -0.11 9.44
C ASN A 301 -30.19 -1.35 8.53
N VAL A 302 -31.37 -1.89 8.20
CA VAL A 302 -31.51 -3.06 7.30
C VAL A 302 -30.79 -2.83 5.96
N ALA A 303 -30.79 -1.61 5.43
CA ALA A 303 -30.12 -1.29 4.17
C ALA A 303 -28.59 -1.48 4.23
N VAL A 304 -27.96 -1.26 5.39
CA VAL A 304 -26.52 -1.54 5.56
C VAL A 304 -26.24 -3.05 5.48
N LYS A 305 -27.11 -3.87 6.08
CA LYS A 305 -26.96 -5.33 6.04
C LYS A 305 -27.10 -5.87 4.62
N ASP A 306 -28.04 -5.33 3.85
CA ASP A 306 -28.23 -5.72 2.46
C ASP A 306 -27.05 -5.26 1.59
N LEU A 307 -26.48 -4.08 1.87
CA LEU A 307 -25.27 -3.60 1.21
C LEU A 307 -24.05 -4.48 1.49
N VAL A 308 -23.87 -4.89 2.76
CA VAL A 308 -22.81 -5.82 3.15
C VAL A 308 -22.96 -7.13 2.37
N ARG A 309 -24.16 -7.73 2.37
CA ARG A 309 -24.43 -8.97 1.63
C ARG A 309 -24.14 -8.84 0.13
N HIS A 310 -24.51 -7.71 -0.47
CA HIS A 310 -24.23 -7.42 -1.88
C HIS A 310 -22.73 -7.39 -2.18
N PHE A 311 -21.92 -6.73 -1.34
CA PHE A 311 -20.47 -6.71 -1.55
C PHE A 311 -19.78 -8.02 -1.18
N GLU A 312 -20.28 -8.76 -0.19
CA GLU A 312 -19.76 -10.09 0.17
C GLU A 312 -19.87 -11.09 -0.99
N GLN A 313 -20.80 -10.88 -1.94
CA GLN A 313 -20.89 -11.68 -3.16
C GLN A 313 -19.86 -11.29 -4.23
N GLN A 314 -19.25 -10.11 -4.10
CA GLN A 314 -18.35 -9.51 -5.10
C GLN A 314 -16.87 -9.58 -4.72
N VAL A 315 -16.55 -9.59 -3.43
CA VAL A 315 -15.18 -9.66 -2.90
C VAL A 315 -14.98 -10.94 -2.09
N GLN A 316 -13.73 -11.27 -1.77
CA GLN A 316 -13.44 -12.46 -0.97
C GLN A 316 -14.08 -12.37 0.44
N PRO A 317 -14.35 -13.50 1.10
CA PRO A 317 -14.85 -13.51 2.47
C PRO A 317 -13.97 -12.68 3.42
N GLY A 318 -14.60 -11.89 4.29
CA GLY A 318 -13.90 -11.03 5.25
C GLY A 318 -13.28 -9.76 4.66
N ARG A 319 -13.61 -9.39 3.42
CA ARG A 319 -13.13 -8.17 2.74
C ARG A 319 -14.09 -6.99 2.79
N VAL A 320 -15.26 -7.15 3.39
CA VAL A 320 -16.21 -6.05 3.61
C VAL A 320 -16.12 -5.61 5.06
N VAL A 321 -15.78 -4.34 5.30
CA VAL A 321 -15.65 -3.75 6.64
C VAL A 321 -16.60 -2.57 6.76
N VAL A 322 -17.49 -2.62 7.75
CA VAL A 322 -18.35 -1.49 8.10
C VAL A 322 -17.66 -0.67 9.18
N MET A 323 -17.30 0.57 8.86
CA MET A 323 -16.71 1.52 9.82
C MET A 323 -17.83 2.28 10.52
N PRO A 324 -17.91 2.23 11.86
CA PRO A 324 -18.91 2.97 12.61
C PRO A 324 -18.62 4.47 12.54
N TRP A 325 -19.61 5.29 12.90
CA TRP A 325 -19.36 6.71 13.11
C TRP A 325 -18.49 6.88 14.36
N ASP A 326 -17.47 7.71 14.25
CA ASP A 326 -16.55 8.03 15.34
C ASP A 326 -16.47 9.56 15.50
N ARG A 327 -16.60 10.02 16.75
CA ARG A 327 -16.63 11.45 17.08
C ARG A 327 -15.30 12.14 16.79
N HIS A 328 -14.18 11.47 17.09
CA HIS A 328 -12.84 12.03 16.88
C HIS A 328 -12.53 12.15 15.38
N ILE A 329 -12.91 11.13 14.61
CA ILE A 329 -12.85 11.14 13.14
C ILE A 329 -13.68 12.28 12.54
N ALA A 330 -14.91 12.44 13.02
CA ALA A 330 -15.84 13.47 12.55
C ALA A 330 -15.40 14.90 12.91
N ALA A 331 -14.57 15.08 13.95
CA ALA A 331 -14.10 16.39 14.38
C ALA A 331 -13.23 17.12 13.34
N GLY A 332 -12.70 16.42 12.34
CA GLY A 332 -11.95 17.07 11.26
C GLY A 332 -10.48 17.32 11.56
N THR A 333 -10.02 17.04 12.78
CA THR A 333 -8.68 17.38 13.28
C THR A 333 -7.68 16.24 13.08
N GLU A 334 -6.46 16.42 13.60
CA GLU A 334 -5.44 15.38 13.71
C GLU A 334 -6.01 14.11 14.37
N ILE A 335 -5.74 12.96 13.76
CA ILE A 335 -6.19 11.65 14.21
C ILE A 335 -5.18 11.08 15.19
N SER A 336 -5.56 11.10 16.47
CA SER A 336 -4.86 10.35 17.51
C SER A 336 -5.55 9.02 17.69
N LEU A 337 -4.78 7.92 17.60
CA LEU A 337 -5.33 6.60 17.84
C LEU A 337 -5.96 6.52 19.22
N ASP A 338 -5.38 7.12 20.27
CA ASP A 338 -5.90 6.97 21.63
C ASP A 338 -7.33 7.50 21.82
N LEU A 339 -7.74 8.49 21.03
CA LEU A 339 -9.07 9.12 21.09
C LEU A 339 -10.15 8.40 20.27
N LEU A 340 -9.77 7.43 19.44
CA LEU A 340 -10.75 6.65 18.66
C LEU A 340 -11.58 5.73 19.56
N ASP A 341 -12.86 5.57 19.20
CA ASP A 341 -13.76 4.62 19.80
C ASP A 341 -13.19 3.19 19.67
N PRO A 342 -13.24 2.35 20.72
CA PRO A 342 -12.71 0.98 20.68
C PRO A 342 -13.28 0.13 19.54
N ILE A 343 -14.54 0.33 19.15
CA ILE A 343 -15.17 -0.37 18.03
C ILE A 343 -14.56 0.11 16.72
N TYR A 344 -14.37 1.43 16.53
CA TYR A 344 -13.72 1.99 15.34
C TYR A 344 -12.28 1.47 15.22
N LYS A 345 -11.49 1.52 16.30
CA LYS A 345 -10.13 0.95 16.36
C LYS A 345 -10.11 -0.50 15.90
N ARG A 346 -11.02 -1.31 16.42
CA ARG A 346 -11.10 -2.72 16.05
C ARG A 346 -11.46 -2.91 14.59
N LYS A 347 -12.37 -2.11 14.03
CA LYS A 347 -12.71 -2.19 12.60
C LYS A 347 -11.55 -1.78 11.69
N VAL A 348 -10.77 -0.77 12.06
CA VAL A 348 -9.54 -0.43 11.33
C VAL A 348 -8.51 -1.56 11.43
N LEU A 349 -8.38 -2.20 12.60
CA LEU A 349 -7.50 -3.37 12.78
C LEU A 349 -7.96 -4.58 11.94
N GLU A 350 -9.27 -4.83 11.84
CA GLU A 350 -9.85 -5.87 10.97
C GLU A 350 -9.54 -5.60 9.50
N LEU A 351 -9.68 -4.36 9.03
CA LEU A 351 -9.30 -3.95 7.69
C LEU A 351 -7.80 -4.16 7.43
N ALA A 352 -6.96 -3.73 8.36
CA ALA A 352 -5.52 -3.92 8.29
C ALA A 352 -5.16 -5.41 8.19
N ALA A 353 -5.79 -6.26 9.00
CA ALA A 353 -5.57 -7.71 8.98
C ALA A 353 -6.01 -8.35 7.66
N ALA A 354 -7.17 -7.93 7.12
CA ALA A 354 -7.67 -8.41 5.83
C ALA A 354 -6.71 -8.07 4.69
N LEU A 355 -6.18 -6.84 4.64
CA LEU A 355 -5.18 -6.43 3.66
C LEU A 355 -3.86 -7.20 3.82
N SER A 356 -3.48 -7.49 5.07
CA SER A 356 -2.24 -8.19 5.39
C SER A 356 -2.25 -9.68 5.03
N ASP A 357 -3.43 -10.27 4.79
CA ASP A 357 -3.52 -11.65 4.32
C ASP A 357 -2.95 -11.84 2.90
N ASP A 358 -2.83 -10.77 2.11
CA ASP A 358 -2.25 -10.80 0.77
C ASP A 358 -0.76 -10.46 0.70
N PHE A 359 -0.10 -10.14 1.82
CA PHE A 359 1.30 -9.72 1.85
C PHE A 359 2.27 -10.74 1.23
N GLU A 360 1.93 -12.04 1.29
CA GLU A 360 2.74 -13.09 0.65
C GLU A 360 2.61 -13.12 -0.88
N ARG A 361 1.57 -12.47 -1.44
CA ARG A 361 1.32 -12.39 -2.88
C ARG A 361 2.05 -11.24 -3.56
N ALA A 362 2.62 -10.30 -2.80
CA ALA A 362 3.35 -9.14 -3.32
C ALA A 362 4.51 -9.51 -4.27
N GLY A 363 5.21 -10.60 -3.98
CA GLY A 363 6.39 -11.04 -4.73
C GLY A 363 6.10 -11.83 -6.02
N ARG A 364 4.88 -11.75 -6.58
CA ARG A 364 4.49 -12.46 -7.82
C ARG A 364 4.28 -11.53 -9.02
N ARG A 365 4.89 -10.34 -9.01
CA ARG A 365 4.94 -9.44 -10.17
C ARG A 365 6.21 -9.64 -10.96
#